data_AF-A0A7S2Z7Y7-F1
#
_entry.id   AF-A0A7S2Z7Y7-F1
#
_cell.length_a   1.000
_cell.length_b   1.000
_cell.length_c   1.000
_cell.angle_alpha   90.00
_cell.angle_beta   90.00
_cell.angle_gamma   90.00
#
_symmetry.space_group_name_H-M   'P 1'
#
loop_
_entity.id
_entity.type
_entity.pdbx_description
1 polymer ?
#
loop_
_entity_poly.entity_id
_entity_poly.type
_entity_poly.pdbx_seq_one_letter_code
_entity_poly.pdbx_strand_id
1 'polypeptide(L)'
;MRDKRQRTVYRLTLVNDWNVAEVEQYAKLVDIGKPDFIEIKGVTYCGTNDASSLTIKSVPYHNEVRAFGEKLCSLKEEYGLACEHEHSLSILLARKDRFYKEGSWHTWIDYDKFQRLVKSGERFGAEDYMVETPSWAVWDAKEKGFDPAETRFRKVRNHPGKSPPAQPKEPVSA
;
A
#
# COMPACT_ATOMS: atom_id res chain seq x y z
N MET A 1 -18.82 -11.41 -0.30
CA MET A 1 -18.35 -10.36 0.63
C MET A 1 -19.28 -9.15 0.63
N ARG A 2 -19.81 -8.77 -0.53
CA ARG A 2 -20.82 -7.72 -0.76
C ARG A 2 -21.86 -7.50 0.34
N ASP A 3 -22.46 -8.56 0.89
CA ASP A 3 -23.55 -8.43 1.88
C ASP A 3 -23.07 -8.35 3.33
N LYS A 4 -21.75 -8.36 3.57
CA LYS A 4 -21.18 -8.20 4.91
C LYS A 4 -21.25 -6.72 5.31
N ARG A 5 -21.68 -6.49 6.56
CA ARG A 5 -21.73 -5.14 7.15
C ARG A 5 -20.38 -4.68 7.69
N GLN A 6 -19.51 -5.63 8.03
CA GLN A 6 -18.14 -5.35 8.46
C GLN A 6 -17.28 -4.91 7.27
N ARG A 7 -16.23 -4.13 7.54
CA ARG A 7 -15.22 -3.78 6.53
C ARG A 7 -14.62 -5.07 5.94
N THR A 8 -14.59 -5.17 4.63
CA THR A 8 -13.99 -6.30 3.90
C THR A 8 -12.73 -5.87 3.16
N VAL A 9 -11.68 -6.69 3.23
CA VAL A 9 -10.38 -6.35 2.65
C VAL A 9 -9.87 -7.52 1.81
N TYR A 10 -9.44 -7.25 0.60
CA TYR A 10 -8.51 -8.13 -0.12
C TYR A 10 -7.10 -7.64 0.12
N ARG A 11 -6.25 -8.50 0.69
CA ARG A 11 -4.83 -8.22 0.86
C ARG A 11 -4.04 -8.98 -0.19
N LEU A 12 -3.44 -8.25 -1.12
CA LEU A 12 -2.62 -8.76 -2.20
C LEU A 12 -1.15 -8.55 -1.83
N THR A 13 -0.39 -9.63 -1.76
CA THR A 13 1.06 -9.54 -1.59
C THR A 13 1.71 -9.55 -2.97
N LEU A 14 2.36 -8.46 -3.36
CA LEU A 14 3.06 -8.35 -4.65
C LEU A 14 4.48 -8.88 -4.56
N VAL A 15 4.85 -9.69 -5.55
CA VAL A 15 6.15 -10.33 -5.70
C VAL A 15 6.60 -10.14 -7.15
N ASN A 16 7.75 -9.49 -7.35
CA ASN A 16 8.33 -9.31 -8.68
C ASN A 16 8.60 -10.67 -9.35
N ASP A 17 8.41 -10.72 -10.68
CA ASP A 17 8.50 -11.90 -11.53
C ASP A 17 7.47 -13.02 -11.26
N TRP A 18 6.49 -12.78 -10.38
CA TRP A 18 5.48 -13.79 -10.03
C TRP A 18 4.07 -13.32 -10.38
N ASN A 19 3.59 -12.23 -9.78
CA ASN A 19 2.19 -11.83 -9.91
C ASN A 19 1.95 -10.37 -10.33
N VAL A 20 3.02 -9.58 -10.49
CA VAL A 20 2.91 -8.17 -10.90
C VAL A 20 2.29 -8.02 -12.30
N ALA A 21 2.52 -8.99 -13.19
CA ALA A 21 1.97 -8.98 -14.56
C ALA A 21 0.50 -9.44 -14.66
N GLU A 22 -0.13 -9.86 -13.55
CA GLU A 22 -1.46 -10.48 -13.56
C GLU A 22 -2.58 -9.54 -13.06
N VAL A 23 -2.40 -8.23 -13.18
CA VAL A 23 -3.36 -7.23 -12.67
C VAL A 23 -4.77 -7.41 -13.23
N GLU A 24 -4.92 -7.82 -14.50
CA GLU A 24 -6.22 -8.12 -15.12
C GLU A 24 -6.93 -9.32 -14.46
N GLN A 25 -6.19 -10.34 -14.02
CA GLN A 25 -6.73 -11.49 -13.31
C GLN A 25 -7.22 -11.08 -11.91
N TYR A 26 -6.44 -10.25 -11.20
CA TYR A 26 -6.86 -9.70 -9.91
C TYR A 26 -8.11 -8.83 -10.06
N ALA A 27 -8.21 -8.05 -11.13
CA ALA A 27 -9.37 -7.24 -11.44
C ALA A 27 -10.66 -8.10 -11.52
N LYS A 28 -10.59 -9.29 -12.14
CA LYS A 28 -11.72 -10.25 -12.18
C LYS A 28 -12.09 -10.78 -10.79
N LEU A 29 -11.12 -11.02 -9.91
CA LEU A 29 -11.40 -11.43 -8.52
C LEU A 29 -12.08 -10.33 -7.72
N VAL A 30 -11.65 -9.08 -7.93
CA VAL A 30 -12.29 -7.89 -7.34
C VAL A 30 -13.75 -7.79 -7.79
N ASP A 31 -14.06 -8.07 -9.06
CA ASP A 31 -15.45 -8.07 -9.54
C ASP A 31 -16.31 -9.08 -8.79
N ILE A 32 -15.79 -10.26 -8.48
CA ILE A 32 -16.51 -11.30 -7.75
C ILE A 32 -16.77 -10.85 -6.31
N GLY A 33 -15.70 -10.49 -5.59
CA GLY A 33 -15.76 -10.18 -4.17
C GLY A 33 -16.44 -8.85 -3.83
N LYS A 34 -16.12 -7.83 -4.61
CA LYS A 34 -16.33 -6.40 -4.35
C LYS A 34 -16.03 -6.00 -2.90
N PRO A 35 -14.79 -6.20 -2.41
CA PRO A 35 -14.42 -5.80 -1.06
C PRO A 35 -14.53 -4.29 -0.87
N ASP A 36 -14.54 -3.83 0.38
CA ASP A 36 -14.49 -2.40 0.69
C ASP A 36 -13.11 -1.81 0.37
N PHE A 37 -12.07 -2.59 0.64
CA PHE A 37 -10.69 -2.20 0.48
C PHE A 37 -9.88 -3.26 -0.26
N ILE A 38 -8.86 -2.80 -0.96
CA ILE A 38 -7.80 -3.64 -1.51
C ILE A 38 -6.49 -3.09 -0.98
N GLU A 39 -5.87 -3.83 -0.07
CA GLU A 39 -4.51 -3.54 0.41
C GLU A 39 -3.53 -4.26 -0.52
N ILE A 40 -2.67 -3.48 -1.18
CA ILE A 40 -1.61 -4.02 -2.03
C ILE A 40 -0.30 -3.79 -1.30
N LYS A 41 0.37 -4.87 -0.93
CA LYS A 41 1.60 -4.83 -0.11
C LYS A 41 2.73 -5.56 -0.83
N GLY A 42 3.86 -4.88 -1.03
CA GLY A 42 5.08 -5.52 -1.52
C GLY A 42 5.61 -6.55 -0.52
N VAL A 43 6.04 -7.71 -1.03
CA VAL A 43 6.69 -8.74 -0.21
C VAL A 43 7.95 -8.17 0.45
N THR A 44 8.19 -8.54 1.71
CA THR A 44 9.43 -8.23 2.41
C THR A 44 10.29 -9.48 2.47
N TYR A 45 11.56 -9.36 2.08
CA TYR A 45 12.50 -10.47 2.16
C TYR A 45 13.01 -10.65 3.59
N CYS A 46 12.82 -11.85 4.16
CA CYS A 46 13.17 -12.17 5.55
C CYS A 46 14.44 -13.02 5.69
N GLY A 47 15.27 -13.10 4.63
CA GLY A 47 16.44 -13.98 4.58
C GLY A 47 16.18 -15.26 3.77
N THR A 48 17.26 -15.93 3.38
CA THR A 48 17.20 -17.17 2.62
C THR A 48 16.94 -18.33 3.57
N ASN A 49 16.01 -19.20 3.21
CA ASN A 49 15.86 -20.54 3.80
C ASN A 49 15.63 -21.56 2.69
N ASP A 50 15.87 -22.84 2.97
CA ASP A 50 15.72 -23.92 1.97
C ASP A 50 14.27 -24.12 1.50
N ALA A 51 13.31 -23.47 2.16
CA ALA A 51 11.89 -23.56 1.89
C ALA A 51 11.36 -22.49 0.91
N SER A 52 12.15 -21.49 0.52
CA SER A 52 11.70 -20.43 -0.39
C SER A 52 12.72 -20.06 -1.46
N SER A 53 12.24 -19.92 -2.69
CA SER A 53 13.00 -19.39 -3.83
C SER A 53 12.97 -17.85 -3.90
N LEU A 54 12.38 -17.18 -2.90
CA LEU A 54 12.29 -15.73 -2.85
C LEU A 54 13.67 -15.14 -2.65
N THR A 55 14.03 -14.19 -3.50
CA THR A 55 15.27 -13.44 -3.38
C THR A 55 14.97 -11.98 -3.09
N ILE A 56 15.98 -11.20 -2.72
CA ILE A 56 15.83 -9.76 -2.58
C ILE A 56 15.36 -9.09 -3.89
N LYS A 57 15.63 -9.68 -5.06
CA LYS A 57 15.17 -9.19 -6.36
C LYS A 57 13.66 -9.37 -6.56
N SER A 58 13.06 -10.30 -5.83
CA SER A 58 11.61 -10.55 -5.84
C SER A 58 10.83 -9.48 -5.06
N VAL A 59 11.52 -8.63 -4.29
CA VAL A 59 10.91 -7.51 -3.56
C VAL A 59 10.62 -6.37 -4.54
N PRO A 60 9.35 -5.94 -4.71
CA PRO A 60 9.04 -4.78 -5.52
C PRO A 60 9.53 -3.50 -4.87
N TYR A 61 9.90 -2.53 -5.70
CA TYR A 61 10.03 -1.14 -5.27
C TYR A 61 8.64 -0.53 -5.05
N HIS A 62 8.58 0.53 -4.24
CA HIS A 62 7.31 1.18 -3.92
C HIS A 62 6.60 1.73 -5.18
N ASN A 63 7.34 2.28 -6.13
CA ASN A 63 6.78 2.76 -7.40
C ASN A 63 6.16 1.63 -8.24
N GLU A 64 6.66 0.40 -8.16
CA GLU A 64 6.05 -0.76 -8.82
C GLU A 64 4.72 -1.13 -8.16
N VAL A 65 4.66 -1.07 -6.82
CA VAL A 65 3.39 -1.24 -6.06
C VAL A 65 2.38 -0.16 -6.46
N ARG A 66 2.81 1.11 -6.55
CA ARG A 66 1.98 2.23 -7.00
C ARG A 66 1.44 2.02 -8.41
N ALA A 67 2.32 1.69 -9.37
CA ALA A 67 1.93 1.44 -10.75
C ALA A 67 0.91 0.30 -10.88
N PHE A 68 1.07 -0.77 -10.09
CA PHE A 68 0.08 -1.85 -10.04
C PHE A 68 -1.29 -1.34 -9.53
N GLY A 69 -1.30 -0.54 -8.45
CA GLY A 69 -2.52 0.06 -7.92
C GLY A 69 -3.22 1.00 -8.90
N GLU A 70 -2.47 1.88 -9.56
CA GLU A 70 -2.96 2.79 -10.61
C GLU A 70 -3.60 2.01 -11.76
N LYS A 71 -2.91 0.95 -12.24
CA LYS A 71 -3.42 0.08 -13.29
C LYS A 71 -4.69 -0.65 -12.84
N LEU A 72 -4.75 -1.17 -11.61
CA LEU A 72 -5.94 -1.82 -11.08
C LEU A 72 -7.12 -0.85 -11.00
N CYS A 73 -6.90 0.39 -10.53
CA CYS A 73 -7.92 1.44 -10.53
C CYS A 73 -8.41 1.79 -11.94
N SER A 74 -7.54 1.79 -12.95
CA SER A 74 -7.96 2.01 -14.35
C SER A 74 -8.87 0.89 -14.89
N LEU A 75 -8.78 -0.33 -14.33
CA LEU A 75 -9.61 -1.47 -14.69
C LEU A 75 -10.87 -1.57 -13.81
N LYS A 76 -10.88 -0.86 -12.67
CA LYS A 76 -11.91 -0.90 -11.62
C LYS A 76 -12.23 0.51 -11.16
N GLU A 77 -12.94 1.23 -12.03
CA GLU A 77 -13.31 2.62 -11.81
C GLU A 77 -14.17 2.85 -10.56
N GLU A 78 -14.74 1.82 -9.92
CA GLU A 78 -15.45 1.98 -8.65
C GLU A 78 -14.50 2.13 -7.44
N TYR A 79 -13.22 1.80 -7.60
CA TYR A 79 -12.18 1.98 -6.58
C TYR A 79 -11.32 3.22 -6.88
N GLY A 80 -10.75 3.80 -5.84
CA GLY A 80 -9.75 4.85 -5.94
C GLY A 80 -8.59 4.61 -4.98
N LEU A 81 -7.46 5.24 -5.27
CA LEU A 81 -6.26 5.23 -4.44
C LEU A 81 -6.51 6.14 -3.23
N ALA A 82 -6.66 5.53 -2.05
CA ALA A 82 -7.04 6.24 -0.84
C ALA A 82 -5.83 6.63 0.01
N CYS A 83 -4.89 5.70 0.20
CA CYS A 83 -3.74 5.89 1.07
C CYS A 83 -2.49 5.21 0.51
N GLU A 84 -1.33 5.68 0.96
CA GLU A 84 -0.06 4.98 0.78
C GLU A 84 0.73 4.96 2.08
N HIS A 85 1.61 3.97 2.23
CA HIS A 85 2.60 3.89 3.28
C HIS A 85 3.92 3.36 2.69
N GLU A 86 4.74 4.28 2.19
CA GLU A 86 5.94 3.96 1.40
C GLU A 86 6.91 3.07 2.19
N HIS A 87 7.06 3.31 3.49
CA HIS A 87 8.01 2.56 4.31
C HIS A 87 7.65 1.06 4.46
N SER A 88 6.36 0.75 4.33
CA SER A 88 5.84 -0.62 4.45
C SER A 88 5.51 -1.25 3.09
N LEU A 89 5.88 -0.58 2.00
CA LEU A 89 5.53 -0.92 0.61
C LEU A 89 4.05 -1.24 0.44
N SER A 90 3.18 -0.47 1.10
CA SER A 90 1.73 -0.76 1.12
C SER A 90 0.95 0.42 0.57
N ILE A 91 -0.08 0.13 -0.22
CA ILE A 91 -1.06 1.10 -0.68
C ILE A 91 -2.47 0.57 -0.41
N LEU A 92 -3.42 1.46 -0.25
CA LEU A 92 -4.82 1.13 0.02
C LEU A 92 -5.71 1.71 -1.07
N LEU A 93 -6.41 0.85 -1.79
CA LEU A 93 -7.53 1.23 -2.62
C LEU A 93 -8.82 1.07 -1.82
N ALA A 94 -9.78 1.97 -2.02
CA ALA A 94 -11.07 1.92 -1.36
C ALA A 94 -12.21 2.19 -2.34
N ARG A 95 -13.39 1.63 -2.06
CA ARG A 95 -14.61 1.93 -2.82
C ARG A 95 -14.99 3.40 -2.70
N LYS A 96 -15.07 4.09 -3.84
CA LYS A 96 -15.39 5.53 -3.89
C LYS A 96 -16.79 5.83 -3.37
N ASP A 97 -17.76 5.03 -3.76
CA ASP A 97 -19.17 5.23 -3.39
C ASP A 97 -19.48 5.02 -1.90
N ARG A 98 -18.56 4.41 -1.14
CA ARG A 98 -18.70 4.21 0.31
C ARG A 98 -17.77 5.09 1.14
N PHE A 99 -16.53 5.25 0.69
CA PHE A 99 -15.46 5.85 1.52
C PHE A 99 -14.88 7.14 0.93
N TYR A 100 -15.38 7.64 -0.21
CA TYR A 100 -15.02 8.96 -0.73
C TYR A 100 -16.24 9.88 -0.64
N LYS A 101 -16.22 10.82 0.32
CA LYS A 101 -17.35 11.69 0.63
C LYS A 101 -16.88 13.14 0.64
N GLU A 102 -17.64 14.01 -0.01
CA GLU A 102 -17.42 15.46 0.00
C GLU A 102 -16.00 15.89 -0.45
N GLY A 103 -15.37 15.09 -1.33
CA GLY A 103 -14.02 15.37 -1.82
C GLY A 103 -12.88 14.81 -0.96
N SER A 104 -13.19 14.11 0.13
CA SER A 104 -12.20 13.51 1.03
C SER A 104 -12.40 12.01 1.23
N TRP A 105 -11.28 11.29 1.41
CA TRP A 105 -11.29 9.89 1.82
C TRP A 105 -11.66 9.75 3.30
N HIS A 106 -12.48 8.76 3.62
CA HIS A 106 -12.94 8.41 4.96
C HIS A 106 -12.60 6.95 5.26
N THR A 107 -11.31 6.60 5.20
CA THR A 107 -10.85 5.22 5.40
C THR A 107 -10.36 4.95 6.82
N TRP A 108 -10.27 5.97 7.67
CA TRP A 108 -9.77 5.85 9.03
C TRP A 108 -10.85 5.34 9.98
N ILE A 109 -10.44 4.67 11.07
CA ILE A 109 -11.35 4.10 12.06
C ILE A 109 -11.46 5.07 13.24
N ASP A 110 -12.69 5.49 13.55
CA ASP A 110 -13.01 6.03 14.86
C ASP A 110 -13.16 4.85 15.83
N TYR A 111 -12.07 4.51 16.50
CA TYR A 111 -12.04 3.37 17.42
C TYR A 111 -12.96 3.61 18.61
N ASP A 112 -13.06 4.83 19.14
CA ASP A 112 -13.94 5.11 20.27
C ASP A 112 -15.41 4.90 19.88
N LYS A 113 -15.82 5.37 18.69
CA LYS A 113 -17.17 5.12 18.16
C LYS A 113 -17.40 3.66 17.85
N PHE A 114 -16.45 2.98 17.22
CA PHE A 114 -16.53 1.54 16.98
C PHE A 114 -16.76 0.77 18.28
N GLN A 115 -15.99 1.07 19.34
CA GLN A 115 -16.14 0.41 20.64
C GLN A 115 -17.49 0.73 21.30
N ARG A 116 -18.02 1.95 21.16
CA ARG A 116 -19.37 2.29 21.61
C ARG A 116 -20.45 1.49 20.86
N LEU A 117 -20.35 1.38 19.54
CA LEU A 117 -21.28 0.62 18.70
C LEU A 117 -21.24 -0.89 19.01
N VAL A 118 -20.06 -1.45 19.27
CA VAL A 118 -19.94 -2.84 19.72
C VAL A 118 -20.63 -3.06 21.06
N LYS A 119 -20.46 -2.13 22.02
CA LYS A 119 -21.07 -2.21 23.35
C LYS A 119 -22.59 -2.00 23.37
N SER A 120 -23.15 -1.24 22.41
CA SER A 120 -24.60 -1.01 22.36
C SER A 120 -25.38 -2.27 21.98
N GLY A 121 -24.74 -3.22 21.29
CA GLY A 121 -25.41 -4.41 20.74
C GLY A 121 -26.31 -4.11 19.54
N GLU A 122 -26.36 -2.86 19.10
CA GLU A 122 -27.14 -2.45 17.94
C GLU A 122 -26.49 -2.88 16.62
N ARG A 123 -27.30 -2.88 15.58
CA ARG A 123 -26.88 -3.22 14.22
C ARG A 123 -26.20 -2.04 13.55
N PHE A 124 -24.88 -2.08 13.41
CA PHE A 124 -24.08 -1.08 12.68
C PHE A 124 -23.31 -1.69 11.49
N GLY A 125 -22.72 -0.84 10.64
CA GLY A 125 -21.91 -1.19 9.48
C GLY A 125 -20.65 -0.33 9.37
N ALA A 126 -19.82 -0.63 8.35
CA ALA A 126 -18.53 0.00 8.14
C ALA A 126 -18.54 1.54 8.13
N GLU A 127 -19.61 2.15 7.61
CA GLU A 127 -19.73 3.61 7.48
C GLU A 127 -20.06 4.30 8.80
N ASP A 128 -20.54 3.56 9.80
CA ASP A 128 -20.95 4.15 11.07
C ASP A 128 -19.75 4.57 11.94
N TYR A 129 -18.53 4.12 11.63
CA TYR A 129 -17.32 4.38 12.42
C TYR A 129 -16.13 4.80 11.56
N MET A 130 -16.39 5.32 10.36
CA MET A 130 -15.34 5.91 9.54
C MET A 130 -15.16 7.39 9.85
N VAL A 131 -13.92 7.84 9.82
CA VAL A 131 -13.55 9.26 9.87
C VAL A 131 -12.61 9.58 8.73
N GLU A 132 -12.43 10.87 8.48
CA GLU A 132 -11.57 11.36 7.43
C GLU A 132 -10.17 10.75 7.56
N THR A 133 -9.62 10.33 6.42
CA THR A 133 -8.27 9.81 6.31
C THR A 133 -7.28 10.91 6.68
N PRO A 134 -6.32 10.66 7.58
CA PRO A 134 -5.32 11.66 7.94
C PRO A 134 -4.60 12.22 6.71
N SER A 135 -4.36 13.54 6.69
CA SER A 135 -3.77 14.24 5.54
C SER A 135 -2.35 13.78 5.18
N TRP A 136 -1.63 13.18 6.12
CA TRP A 136 -0.31 12.58 5.87
C TRP A 136 -0.38 11.16 5.29
N ALA A 137 -1.55 10.51 5.38
CA ALA A 137 -1.81 9.15 4.91
C ALA A 137 -2.45 9.08 3.53
N VAL A 138 -3.12 10.14 3.09
CA VAL A 138 -3.79 10.16 1.79
C VAL A 138 -2.79 9.93 0.66
N TRP A 139 -3.28 9.37 -0.44
CA TRP A 139 -2.50 9.19 -1.65
C TRP A 139 -1.83 10.51 -2.08
N ASP A 140 -0.53 10.45 -2.42
CA ASP A 140 0.31 11.60 -2.81
C ASP A 140 0.58 12.63 -1.71
N ALA A 141 0.28 12.31 -0.44
CA ALA A 141 0.73 13.10 0.68
C ALA A 141 2.26 13.21 0.72
N LYS A 142 2.77 14.37 1.12
CA LYS A 142 4.22 14.63 1.23
C LYS A 142 4.91 13.63 2.17
N GLU A 143 4.21 13.22 3.21
CA GLU A 143 4.64 12.30 4.24
C GLU A 143 4.61 10.83 3.77
N LYS A 144 3.90 10.54 2.67
CA LYS A 144 3.74 9.20 2.07
C LYS A 144 3.33 8.13 3.08
N GLY A 145 2.39 8.48 3.96
CA GLY A 145 1.89 7.60 5.02
C GLY A 145 2.66 7.60 6.32
N PHE A 146 3.81 8.28 6.40
CA PHE A 146 4.57 8.31 7.64
C PHE A 146 3.94 9.32 8.61
N ASP A 147 3.45 8.85 9.77
CA ASP A 147 2.83 9.72 10.76
C ASP A 147 3.82 10.80 11.24
N PRO A 148 3.48 12.10 11.14
CA PRO A 148 4.31 13.20 11.64
C PRO A 148 4.65 13.12 13.13
N ALA A 149 3.84 12.43 13.94
CA ALA A 149 4.11 12.21 15.35
C ALA A 149 5.23 11.18 15.59
N GLU A 150 5.55 10.36 14.59
CA GLU A 150 6.61 9.36 14.69
C GLU A 150 7.99 9.93 14.30
N THR A 151 9.04 9.40 14.91
CA THR A 151 10.43 9.78 14.59
C THR A 151 11.07 8.75 13.68
N ARG A 152 11.41 9.15 12.45
CA ARG A 152 12.10 8.26 11.52
C ARG A 152 13.56 8.05 11.91
N PHE A 153 13.90 6.82 12.31
CA PHE A 153 15.28 6.43 12.55
C PHE A 153 16.00 6.07 11.25
N ARG A 154 17.09 6.77 10.94
CA ARG A 154 17.99 6.44 9.82
C ARG A 154 19.30 5.94 10.38
N LYS A 155 19.63 4.65 10.15
CA LYS A 155 20.98 4.15 10.41
C LYS A 155 21.96 4.79 9.43
N VAL A 156 22.99 5.43 9.96
CA VAL A 156 24.16 5.81 9.17
C VAL A 156 24.82 4.51 8.68
N ARG A 157 24.85 4.31 7.36
CA ARG A 157 25.52 3.14 6.77
C ARG A 157 27.03 3.42 6.76
N ASN A 158 27.73 2.93 7.77
CA ASN A 158 29.19 2.84 7.76
C ASN A 158 29.60 1.60 6.96
N HIS A 159 29.32 1.58 5.66
CA HIS A 159 29.98 0.62 4.78
C HIS A 159 31.31 1.27 4.36
N PRO A 160 32.47 0.60 4.54
CA PRO A 160 33.71 1.05 3.92
C PRO A 160 33.46 1.05 2.41
N GLY A 161 33.31 2.24 1.82
CA GLY A 161 33.04 2.38 0.40
C GLY A 161 34.17 1.75 -0.41
N LYS A 162 33.82 1.00 -1.47
CA LYS A 162 34.72 0.84 -2.61
C LYS A 162 35.12 2.23 -3.06
N SER A 163 36.44 2.47 -3.20
CA SER A 163 36.98 3.72 -3.73
C SER A 163 36.29 4.10 -5.04
N PRO A 164 36.05 5.40 -5.29
CA PRO A 164 35.48 5.84 -6.56
C PRO A 164 36.36 5.36 -7.73
N PRO A 165 35.77 5.06 -8.90
CA PRO A 165 36.54 4.63 -10.07
C PRO A 165 37.55 5.71 -10.44
N ALA A 166 38.78 5.28 -10.73
CA ALA A 166 39.87 6.16 -11.13
C ALA A 166 39.46 6.99 -12.36
N GLN A 167 39.71 8.30 -12.31
CA GLN A 167 39.47 9.18 -13.46
C GLN A 167 40.32 8.74 -14.66
N PRO A 168 39.79 8.81 -15.89
CA PRO A 168 40.57 8.46 -17.08
C PRO A 168 41.76 9.41 -17.23
N LYS A 169 42.95 8.85 -17.47
CA LYS A 169 44.16 9.61 -17.73
C LYS A 169 44.01 10.34 -19.07
N GLU A 170 44.28 11.65 -19.07
CA GLU A 170 44.36 12.43 -20.31
C GLU A 170 45.46 11.87 -21.23
N PRO A 171 45.23 11.87 -22.56
CA PRO A 171 46.24 11.43 -23.50
C PRO A 171 47.40 12.42 -23.53
N VAL A 172 48.61 11.91 -23.32
CA VAL A 172 49.85 12.66 -23.51
C VAL A 172 49.99 12.96 -25.01
N SER A 173 50.01 14.24 -25.39
CA SER A 173 50.34 14.64 -26.76
C SER A 173 51.83 14.40 -27.01
N ALA A 174 52.15 13.71 -28.10
CA ALA A 174 53.49 13.67 -28.68
C ALA A 174 53.70 14.88 -29.61
#